data_AF-A0A371GPS8-F1
#
_entry.id   AF-A0A371GPS8-F1
#
_cell.length_a   1.000
_cell.length_b   1.000
_cell.length_c   1.000
_cell.angle_alpha   90.00
_cell.angle_beta   90.00
_cell.angle_gamma   90.00
#
_symmetry.space_group_name_H-M   'P 1'
#
loop_
_entity.id
_entity.type
_entity.pdbx_description
1 polymer ?
#
loop_
_entity_poly.entity_id
_entity_poly.type
_entity_poly.pdbx_seq_one_letter_code
_entity_poly.pdbx_strand_id
1 'polypeptide(L)'
;MASTSGKKGTLDIGGRSQSKRMLGAPTRNVDLGNEEGVVVDGEIVPSSLAVLVPILRAALEIDEENPRVAYLCRFHMFEKAHTMDPTSSGHGVHKLKTYLLHKLEEEGELTEKLVERSDASELQTYYQQFYEKKIWDGEFTQRPEEMAKNVQIATILYEVLKSRVAPQSIEEKTKRYGEDVENKRGQYEHYNILPLYAVGVKPAIMELPEIKAAITALCRVDNLPMPILHATPVASNDDSTMPMKRLKKVNDVLDWVASVFGFQKGNVANQREHLILLLANMNIRNGAESSYQLHAETVEKLMATIFKNYESWCNYVRCKSNLRFLEDYDIQQIQLIYIALYLLIWGEASNIRFMPECLCYIFHHMCHEVSMILATNLSCVTGSAEPVGRDDEYFLREVITPIYQVLRKEARRNNRGKASHSNWRNYDDLNECFW
;
A
#
# COMPACT_ATOMS: atom_id res chain seq x y z
N MET A 1 -31.93 36.80 61.95
CA MET A 1 -33.14 36.08 62.40
C MET A 1 -32.72 34.72 62.93
N ALA A 2 -33.16 34.39 64.16
CA ALA A 2 -33.23 33.12 64.90
C ALA A 2 -32.73 31.82 64.21
N SER A 3 -31.76 31.07 64.77
CA SER A 3 -31.87 30.01 65.81
C SER A 3 -32.28 28.63 65.26
N THR A 4 -31.38 27.63 65.16
CA THR A 4 -30.99 26.56 66.14
C THR A 4 -31.73 25.21 66.00
N SER A 5 -30.95 24.11 66.02
CA SER A 5 -31.25 22.78 66.63
C SER A 5 -32.37 21.92 65.98
N GLY A 6 -32.34 20.59 65.87
CA GLY A 6 -31.46 19.52 66.33
C GLY A 6 -32.19 18.15 66.30
N LYS A 7 -31.45 17.08 65.95
CA LYS A 7 -31.51 15.64 66.36
C LYS A 7 -32.81 14.79 66.37
N LYS A 8 -32.66 13.61 65.71
CA LYS A 8 -33.02 12.21 66.08
C LYS A 8 -34.49 11.77 66.28
N GLY A 9 -34.86 10.67 65.58
CA GLY A 9 -35.44 9.47 66.22
C GLY A 9 -36.64 8.76 65.54
N THR A 10 -36.34 7.66 64.83
CA THR A 10 -37.02 6.32 64.80
C THR A 10 -38.54 6.15 64.60
N LEU A 11 -38.91 5.28 63.64
CA LEU A 11 -39.86 4.17 63.86
C LEU A 11 -39.74 3.07 62.76
N ASP A 12 -39.65 1.83 63.24
CA ASP A 12 -39.59 0.54 62.54
C ASP A 12 -40.86 0.21 61.70
N ILE A 13 -40.74 -0.73 60.75
CA ILE A 13 -41.49 -2.01 60.69
C ILE A 13 -41.07 -2.84 59.45
N GLY A 14 -40.53 -4.04 59.69
CA GLY A 14 -40.98 -5.28 59.03
C GLY A 14 -40.19 -5.86 57.85
N GLY A 15 -39.51 -7.00 58.05
CA GLY A 15 -39.19 -7.94 56.96
C GLY A 15 -37.98 -8.86 57.18
N ARG A 16 -38.24 -10.12 57.60
CA ARG A 16 -37.25 -11.17 57.93
C ARG A 16 -36.45 -11.72 56.73
N SER A 17 -35.14 -11.89 56.97
CA SER A 17 -34.25 -13.02 56.62
C SER A 17 -34.66 -14.04 55.55
N GLN A 18 -33.79 -14.23 54.54
CA GLN A 18 -33.20 -15.55 54.24
C GLN A 18 -31.86 -15.43 53.47
N SER A 19 -30.78 -15.88 54.13
CA SER A 19 -29.49 -16.19 53.51
C SER A 19 -29.58 -17.56 52.82
N LYS A 20 -29.26 -17.63 51.53
CA LYS A 20 -28.91 -18.87 50.84
C LYS A 20 -27.61 -18.71 50.06
N ARG A 21 -26.59 -19.29 50.66
CA ARG A 21 -25.32 -19.78 50.11
C ARG A 21 -25.55 -20.42 48.72
N MET A 22 -24.97 -19.86 47.66
CA MET A 22 -24.78 -20.57 46.40
C MET A 22 -23.34 -21.07 46.33
N LEU A 23 -23.22 -22.39 46.29
CA LEU A 23 -22.00 -23.16 46.08
C LEU A 23 -21.45 -22.87 44.69
N GLY A 24 -20.13 -22.73 44.59
CA GLY A 24 -19.43 -22.52 43.34
C GLY A 24 -19.64 -23.68 42.37
N ALA A 25 -20.06 -23.35 41.15
CA ALA A 25 -19.90 -24.21 40.00
C ALA A 25 -18.44 -24.08 39.51
N PRO A 26 -17.79 -25.17 39.07
CA PRO A 26 -16.44 -25.08 38.53
C PRO A 26 -16.51 -24.30 37.23
N THR A 27 -15.90 -23.11 37.21
CA THR A 27 -15.46 -22.48 35.97
C THR A 27 -14.52 -23.46 35.29
N ARG A 28 -15.04 -24.15 34.26
CA ARG A 28 -14.21 -24.84 33.29
C ARG A 28 -13.33 -23.75 32.67
N ASN A 29 -12.06 -23.72 33.04
CA ASN A 29 -11.05 -22.88 32.41
C ASN A 29 -11.14 -23.12 30.90
N VAL A 30 -11.75 -22.18 30.19
CA VAL A 30 -11.47 -22.01 28.76
C VAL A 30 -10.12 -21.33 28.77
N ASP A 31 -9.08 -22.14 28.66
CA ASP A 31 -7.76 -21.69 28.32
C ASP A 31 -7.90 -21.02 26.94
N LEU A 32 -8.15 -19.71 26.93
CA LEU A 32 -8.02 -18.88 25.73
C LEU A 32 -6.53 -18.78 25.44
N GLY A 33 -5.99 -19.89 24.95
CA GLY A 33 -4.73 -19.89 24.23
C GLY A 33 -4.90 -18.93 23.06
N ASN A 34 -4.03 -17.93 23.01
CA ASN A 34 -3.89 -16.97 21.92
C ASN A 34 -3.69 -17.73 20.58
N GLU A 35 -4.78 -18.13 19.91
CA GLU A 35 -4.71 -18.66 18.54
C GLU A 35 -4.66 -17.46 17.57
N GLU A 36 -3.46 -16.94 17.34
CA GLU A 36 -3.18 -15.93 16.32
C GLU A 36 -3.34 -16.58 14.93
N GLY A 37 -4.56 -16.57 14.39
CA GLY A 37 -4.90 -17.10 13.07
C GLY A 37 -5.90 -16.22 12.32
N VAL A 38 -5.83 -16.25 10.99
CA VAL A 38 -6.80 -15.60 10.09
C VAL A 38 -7.99 -16.54 9.91
N VAL A 39 -9.20 -16.09 10.27
CA VAL A 39 -10.43 -16.86 10.03
C VAL A 39 -10.93 -16.58 8.61
N VAL A 40 -11.11 -17.64 7.83
CA VAL A 40 -11.74 -17.61 6.50
C VAL A 40 -12.93 -18.56 6.55
N ASP A 41 -14.14 -18.01 6.58
CA ASP A 41 -15.42 -18.74 6.54
C ASP A 41 -15.53 -19.95 7.51
N GLY A 42 -15.07 -19.75 8.76
CA GLY A 42 -15.05 -20.78 9.81
C GLY A 42 -13.75 -21.59 9.90
N GLU A 43 -12.84 -21.45 8.93
CA GLU A 43 -11.53 -22.12 8.91
C GLU A 43 -10.45 -21.19 9.50
N ILE A 44 -9.74 -21.64 10.55
CA ILE A 44 -8.66 -20.87 11.18
C ILE A 44 -7.34 -21.23 10.49
N VAL A 45 -6.80 -20.31 9.69
CA VAL A 45 -5.46 -20.43 9.09
C VAL A 45 -4.43 -19.81 10.04
N PRO A 46 -3.44 -20.57 10.53
CA PRO A 46 -2.39 -20.02 11.39
C PRO A 46 -1.64 -18.85 10.72
N SER A 47 -1.20 -17.87 11.51
CA SER A 47 -0.42 -16.73 11.00
C SER A 47 0.85 -17.14 10.23
N SER A 48 1.48 -18.25 10.61
CA SER A 48 2.62 -18.86 9.89
C SER A 48 2.29 -19.34 8.47
N LEU A 49 1.01 -19.56 8.15
CA LEU A 49 0.51 -20.01 6.86
C LEU A 49 -0.37 -18.95 6.17
N ALA A 50 -0.29 -17.69 6.58
CA ALA A 50 -1.09 -16.60 6.00
C ALA A 50 -0.94 -16.47 4.47
N VAL A 51 0.21 -16.91 3.92
CA VAL A 51 0.48 -16.97 2.47
C VAL A 51 -0.50 -17.88 1.71
N LEU A 52 -1.15 -18.85 2.40
CA LEU A 52 -2.12 -19.77 1.80
C LEU A 52 -3.56 -19.24 1.78
N VAL A 53 -3.85 -18.17 2.54
CA VAL A 53 -5.20 -17.59 2.63
C VAL A 53 -5.77 -17.23 1.25
N PRO A 54 -5.01 -16.62 0.32
CA PRO A 54 -5.50 -16.35 -1.03
C PRO A 54 -5.90 -17.62 -1.78
N ILE A 55 -5.13 -18.71 -1.64
CA ILE A 55 -5.39 -19.99 -2.32
C ILE A 55 -6.70 -20.60 -1.83
N LEU A 56 -6.92 -20.58 -0.51
CA LEU A 56 -8.16 -21.05 0.10
C LEU A 56 -9.38 -20.25 -0.37
N ARG A 57 -9.26 -18.92 -0.41
CA ARG A 57 -10.34 -18.04 -0.92
C ARG A 57 -10.66 -18.32 -2.39
N ALA A 58 -9.63 -18.49 -3.22
CA ALA A 58 -9.83 -18.84 -4.62
C ALA A 58 -10.53 -20.19 -4.78
N ALA A 59 -10.14 -21.19 -3.98
CA ALA A 59 -10.78 -22.51 -4.02
C ALA A 59 -12.26 -22.45 -3.63
N LEU A 60 -12.62 -21.72 -2.58
CA LEU A 60 -14.03 -21.54 -2.17
C LEU A 60 -14.87 -20.85 -3.26
N GLU A 61 -14.31 -19.84 -3.92
CA GLU A 61 -15.00 -19.12 -5.01
C GLU A 61 -15.27 -20.02 -6.22
N ILE A 62 -14.29 -20.85 -6.56
CA ILE A 62 -14.36 -21.75 -7.72
C ILE A 62 -15.25 -22.96 -7.43
N ASP A 63 -15.42 -23.35 -6.16
CA ASP A 63 -16.17 -24.54 -5.75
C ASP A 63 -17.61 -24.54 -6.30
N GLU A 64 -18.24 -23.37 -6.33
CA GLU A 64 -19.58 -23.17 -6.89
C GLU A 64 -19.63 -23.30 -8.43
N GLU A 65 -18.54 -22.99 -9.12
CA GLU A 65 -18.47 -22.99 -10.60
C GLU A 65 -17.91 -24.31 -11.16
N ASN A 66 -16.81 -24.80 -10.59
CA ASN A 66 -16.16 -26.07 -10.94
C ASN A 66 -15.54 -26.73 -9.69
N PRO A 67 -16.24 -27.68 -9.06
CA PRO A 67 -15.76 -28.41 -7.88
C PRO A 67 -14.42 -29.15 -8.10
N ARG A 68 -14.13 -29.62 -9.33
CA ARG A 68 -12.89 -30.33 -9.64
C ARG A 68 -11.69 -29.40 -9.63
N VAL A 69 -11.81 -28.20 -10.18
CA VAL A 69 -10.74 -27.19 -10.14
C VAL A 69 -10.52 -26.67 -8.72
N ALA A 70 -11.60 -26.50 -7.95
CA ALA A 70 -11.52 -26.14 -6.53
C ALA A 70 -10.75 -27.20 -5.72
N TYR A 71 -11.05 -28.49 -5.96
CA TYR A 71 -10.29 -29.61 -5.40
C TYR A 71 -8.80 -29.53 -5.73
N LEU A 72 -8.44 -29.27 -7.00
CA LEU A 72 -7.03 -29.12 -7.40
C LEU A 72 -6.33 -27.94 -6.71
N CYS A 73 -7.05 -26.84 -6.48
CA CYS A 73 -6.52 -25.69 -5.72
C CYS A 73 -6.30 -26.04 -4.23
N ARG A 74 -7.23 -26.77 -3.60
CA ARG A 74 -7.08 -27.27 -2.21
C ARG A 74 -5.94 -28.27 -2.09
N PHE A 75 -5.74 -29.13 -3.09
CA PHE A 75 -4.63 -30.06 -3.12
C PHE A 75 -3.29 -29.34 -3.21
N HIS A 76 -3.19 -28.32 -4.08
CA HIS A 76 -2.00 -27.48 -4.17
C HIS A 76 -1.72 -26.72 -2.87
N MET A 77 -2.77 -26.21 -2.21
CA MET A 77 -2.65 -25.60 -0.88
C MET A 77 -2.05 -26.57 0.14
N PHE A 78 -2.49 -27.83 0.15
CA PHE A 78 -1.98 -28.87 1.04
C PHE A 78 -0.49 -29.16 0.79
N GLU A 79 -0.07 -29.33 -0.46
CA GLU A 79 1.35 -29.54 -0.80
C GLU A 79 2.24 -28.37 -0.36
N LYS A 80 1.76 -27.13 -0.57
CA LYS A 80 2.47 -25.92 -0.18
C LYS A 80 2.56 -25.80 1.35
N ALA A 81 1.48 -26.14 2.07
CA ALA A 81 1.48 -26.23 3.53
C ALA A 81 2.46 -27.31 4.04
N HIS A 82 2.56 -28.45 3.35
CA HIS A 82 3.48 -29.52 3.69
C HIS A 82 4.94 -29.11 3.46
N THR A 83 5.21 -28.37 2.38
CA THR A 83 6.55 -27.87 2.05
C THR A 83 7.04 -26.81 3.04
N MET A 84 6.15 -25.93 3.51
CA MET A 84 6.51 -24.86 4.45
C MET A 84 6.76 -25.35 5.88
N ASP A 85 6.07 -26.39 6.34
CA ASP A 85 6.34 -27.02 7.63
C ASP A 85 6.23 -28.55 7.53
N PRO A 86 7.28 -29.26 7.09
CA PRO A 86 7.26 -30.71 6.96
C PRO A 86 7.00 -31.42 8.29
N THR A 87 7.46 -30.83 9.39
CA THR A 87 7.36 -31.39 10.75
C THR A 87 6.01 -31.17 11.42
N SER A 88 5.14 -30.34 10.85
CA SER A 88 3.84 -29.94 11.43
C SER A 88 3.98 -29.48 12.89
N SER A 89 5.00 -28.67 13.14
CA SER A 89 5.47 -28.26 14.46
C SER A 89 4.47 -27.39 15.25
N GLY A 90 3.56 -26.70 14.56
CA GLY A 90 2.50 -25.91 15.17
C GLY A 90 1.17 -26.66 15.29
N HIS A 91 0.51 -26.59 16.46
CA HIS A 91 -0.80 -27.19 16.69
C HIS A 91 -1.86 -26.76 15.64
N GLY A 92 -1.91 -25.47 15.33
CA GLY A 92 -2.81 -24.94 14.30
C GLY A 92 -2.48 -25.43 12.88
N VAL A 93 -1.20 -25.64 12.57
CA VAL A 93 -0.75 -26.16 11.26
C VAL A 93 -1.16 -27.63 11.10
N HIS A 94 -1.00 -28.43 12.15
CA HIS A 94 -1.43 -29.82 12.14
C HIS A 94 -2.95 -29.93 11.97
N LYS A 95 -3.74 -29.14 12.73
CA LYS A 95 -5.20 -29.11 12.62
C LYS A 95 -5.68 -28.76 11.21
N LEU A 96 -5.07 -27.74 10.59
CA LEU A 96 -5.38 -27.34 9.22
C LEU A 96 -5.06 -28.44 8.21
N LYS A 97 -3.89 -29.09 8.31
CA LYS A 97 -3.50 -30.17 7.39
C LYS A 97 -4.41 -31.39 7.50
N THR A 98 -4.75 -31.80 8.72
CA THR A 98 -5.66 -32.93 8.94
C THR A 98 -7.05 -32.64 8.40
N TYR A 99 -7.54 -31.40 8.57
CA TYR A 99 -8.79 -30.95 7.98
C TYR A 99 -8.77 -30.98 6.44
N LEU A 100 -7.72 -30.40 5.83
CA LEU A 100 -7.56 -30.40 4.38
C LEU A 100 -7.48 -31.83 3.83
N LEU A 101 -6.76 -32.73 4.50
CA LEU A 101 -6.64 -34.12 4.08
C LEU A 101 -8.00 -34.82 4.05
N HIS A 102 -8.79 -34.72 5.14
CA HIS A 102 -10.12 -35.32 5.20
C HIS A 102 -11.06 -34.74 4.13
N LYS A 103 -11.02 -33.42 3.94
CA LYS A 103 -11.82 -32.73 2.92
C LYS A 103 -11.43 -33.14 1.50
N LEU A 104 -10.13 -33.34 1.24
CA LEU A 104 -9.63 -33.85 -0.03
C LEU A 104 -10.01 -35.33 -0.26
N GLU A 105 -10.07 -36.15 0.79
CA GLU A 105 -10.56 -37.53 0.69
C GLU A 105 -12.05 -37.55 0.30
N GLU A 106 -12.88 -36.75 0.99
CA GLU A 106 -14.32 -36.63 0.69
C GLU A 106 -14.60 -36.06 -0.71
N GLU A 107 -13.93 -34.97 -1.09
CA GLU A 107 -14.11 -34.31 -2.39
C GLU A 107 -13.51 -35.13 -3.54
N GLY A 108 -12.46 -35.91 -3.29
CA GLY A 108 -11.86 -36.81 -4.27
C GLY A 108 -12.84 -37.88 -4.75
N GLU A 109 -13.52 -38.55 -3.81
CA GLU A 109 -14.51 -39.59 -4.11
C GLU A 109 -15.76 -39.04 -4.86
N LEU A 110 -16.11 -37.78 -4.61
CA LEU A 110 -17.25 -37.10 -5.25
C LEU A 110 -16.90 -36.61 -6.66
N THR A 111 -15.68 -36.11 -6.85
CA THR A 111 -15.25 -35.51 -8.12
C THR A 111 -14.69 -36.52 -9.12
N GLU A 112 -14.14 -37.66 -8.69
CA GLU A 112 -13.71 -38.74 -9.59
C GLU A 112 -14.84 -39.27 -10.48
N LYS A 113 -16.10 -39.18 -10.01
CA LYS A 113 -17.29 -39.63 -10.76
C LYS A 113 -17.71 -38.69 -11.89
N LEU A 114 -17.14 -37.49 -11.96
CA LEU A 114 -17.49 -36.45 -12.93
C LEU A 114 -16.52 -36.39 -14.13
N VAL A 115 -15.50 -37.24 -14.16
CA VAL A 115 -14.34 -37.07 -15.05
C VAL A 115 -14.54 -37.74 -16.41
N GLU A 116 -14.70 -36.92 -17.47
CA GLU A 116 -14.54 -37.36 -18.87
C GLU A 116 -13.16 -36.97 -19.47
N ARG A 117 -12.36 -36.11 -18.80
CA ARG A 117 -11.08 -35.56 -19.30
C ARG A 117 -9.95 -35.59 -18.26
N SER A 118 -8.70 -35.53 -18.70
CA SER A 118 -7.55 -35.42 -17.78
C SER A 118 -7.61 -34.12 -16.97
N ASP A 119 -7.30 -34.18 -15.67
CA ASP A 119 -7.24 -33.03 -14.75
C ASP A 119 -6.46 -31.83 -15.32
N ALA A 120 -5.37 -32.11 -16.04
CA ALA A 120 -4.55 -31.08 -16.68
C ALA A 120 -5.29 -30.34 -17.81
N SER A 121 -6.08 -31.06 -18.60
CA SER A 121 -6.87 -30.49 -19.70
C SER A 121 -8.08 -29.72 -19.18
N GLU A 122 -8.71 -30.22 -18.11
CA GLU A 122 -9.82 -29.52 -17.46
C GLU A 122 -9.35 -28.20 -16.84
N LEU A 123 -8.23 -28.20 -16.12
CA LEU A 123 -7.65 -26.99 -15.53
C LEU A 123 -7.25 -25.96 -16.59
N GLN A 124 -6.65 -26.39 -17.71
CA GLN A 124 -6.33 -25.47 -18.82
C GLN A 124 -7.58 -24.88 -19.46
N THR A 125 -8.59 -25.72 -19.74
CA THR A 125 -9.85 -25.28 -20.36
C THR A 125 -10.57 -24.29 -19.45
N TYR A 126 -10.67 -24.60 -18.16
CA TYR A 126 -11.29 -23.71 -17.17
C TYR A 126 -10.52 -22.40 -17.03
N TYR A 127 -9.19 -22.43 -16.99
CA TYR A 127 -8.39 -21.19 -16.92
C TYR A 127 -8.61 -20.28 -18.13
N GLN A 128 -8.70 -20.84 -19.34
CA GLN A 128 -9.00 -20.06 -20.55
C GLN A 128 -10.40 -19.45 -20.51
N GLN A 129 -11.41 -20.24 -20.11
CA GLN A 129 -12.79 -19.77 -19.96
C GLN A 129 -12.91 -18.70 -18.86
N PHE A 130 -12.22 -18.90 -17.74
CA PHE A 130 -12.16 -17.94 -16.64
C PHE A 130 -11.52 -16.63 -17.10
N TYR A 131 -10.41 -16.70 -17.82
CA TYR A 131 -9.75 -15.52 -18.35
C TYR A 131 -10.68 -14.76 -19.31
N GLU A 132 -11.28 -15.43 -20.29
CA GLU A 132 -12.16 -14.78 -21.27
C GLU A 132 -13.39 -14.15 -20.59
N LYS A 133 -14.05 -14.87 -19.67
CA LYS A 133 -15.31 -14.42 -19.06
C LYS A 133 -15.13 -13.44 -17.89
N LYS A 134 -14.10 -13.63 -17.06
CA LYS A 134 -13.93 -12.90 -15.79
C LYS A 134 -12.86 -11.82 -15.86
N ILE A 135 -11.87 -11.97 -16.76
CA ILE A 135 -10.82 -10.97 -16.96
C ILE A 135 -11.13 -10.15 -18.20
N TRP A 136 -11.18 -10.76 -19.38
CA TRP A 136 -11.40 -10.03 -20.63
C TRP A 136 -12.77 -9.33 -20.68
N ASP A 137 -13.86 -10.08 -20.53
CA ASP A 137 -15.21 -9.47 -20.46
C ASP A 137 -15.41 -8.67 -19.16
N GLY A 138 -14.69 -9.05 -18.10
CA GLY A 138 -14.68 -8.38 -16.80
C GLY A 138 -14.20 -6.94 -16.87
N GLU A 139 -13.23 -6.63 -17.73
CA GLU A 139 -12.73 -5.25 -17.96
C GLU A 139 -13.84 -4.26 -18.31
N PHE A 140 -14.88 -4.73 -18.98
CA PHE A 140 -15.98 -3.89 -19.46
C PHE A 140 -17.24 -3.97 -18.58
N THR A 141 -17.33 -4.98 -17.71
CA THR A 141 -18.58 -5.30 -17.00
C THR A 141 -18.47 -5.22 -15.48
N GLN A 142 -17.30 -5.50 -14.93
CA GLN A 142 -17.11 -5.69 -13.49
C GLN A 142 -16.49 -4.48 -12.81
N ARG A 143 -16.68 -4.41 -11.49
CA ARG A 143 -16.07 -3.38 -10.65
C ARG A 143 -14.58 -3.66 -10.44
N PRO A 144 -13.76 -2.62 -10.19
CA PRO A 144 -12.33 -2.79 -9.94
C PRO A 144 -11.98 -3.76 -8.78
N GLU A 145 -12.81 -3.80 -7.73
CA GLU A 145 -12.64 -4.71 -6.59
C GLU A 145 -12.83 -6.18 -6.97
N GLU A 146 -13.89 -6.46 -7.74
CA GLU A 146 -14.19 -7.79 -8.27
C GLU A 146 -13.11 -8.21 -9.28
N MET A 147 -12.62 -7.27 -10.07
CA MET A 147 -11.56 -7.50 -11.04
C MET A 147 -10.22 -7.80 -10.35
N ALA A 148 -9.85 -7.06 -9.29
CA ALA A 148 -8.67 -7.34 -8.48
C ALA A 148 -8.73 -8.76 -7.87
N LYS A 149 -9.91 -9.13 -7.36
CA LYS A 149 -10.18 -10.47 -6.86
C LYS A 149 -10.03 -11.53 -7.96
N ASN A 150 -10.58 -11.30 -9.15
CA ASN A 150 -10.49 -12.22 -10.28
C ASN A 150 -9.05 -12.38 -10.79
N VAL A 151 -8.26 -11.30 -10.82
CA VAL A 151 -6.83 -11.36 -11.16
C VAL A 151 -6.04 -12.14 -10.12
N GLN A 152 -6.37 -11.98 -8.82
CA GLN A 152 -5.78 -12.80 -7.77
C GLN A 152 -6.11 -14.29 -7.94
N ILE A 153 -7.38 -14.62 -8.21
CA ILE A 153 -7.82 -16.00 -8.49
C ILE A 153 -7.09 -16.57 -9.71
N ALA A 154 -7.01 -15.81 -10.81
CA ALA A 154 -6.30 -16.24 -12.02
C ALA A 154 -4.80 -16.45 -11.80
N THR A 155 -4.16 -15.62 -10.95
CA THR A 155 -2.75 -15.80 -10.59
C THR A 155 -2.55 -17.15 -9.89
N ILE A 156 -3.43 -17.47 -8.94
CA ILE A 156 -3.40 -18.74 -8.20
C ILE A 156 -3.67 -19.92 -9.15
N LEU A 157 -4.68 -19.81 -10.01
CA LEU A 157 -4.99 -20.84 -11.00
C LEU A 157 -3.79 -21.13 -11.91
N TYR A 158 -3.08 -20.09 -12.34
CA TYR A 158 -1.87 -20.25 -13.16
C TYR A 158 -0.69 -20.85 -12.38
N GLU A 159 -0.56 -20.55 -11.08
CA GLU A 159 0.41 -21.21 -10.19
C GLU A 159 0.11 -22.71 -10.04
N VAL A 160 -1.15 -23.06 -9.78
CA VAL A 160 -1.61 -24.46 -9.69
C VAL A 160 -1.32 -25.20 -10.99
N LEU A 161 -1.63 -24.57 -12.14
CA LEU A 161 -1.35 -25.10 -13.47
C LEU A 161 0.15 -25.39 -13.68
N LYS A 162 1.02 -24.45 -13.33
CA LYS A 162 2.48 -24.62 -13.43
C LYS A 162 3.01 -25.75 -12.55
N SER A 163 2.41 -26.01 -11.40
CA SER A 163 2.83 -27.10 -10.51
C SER A 163 2.46 -28.49 -11.04
N ARG A 164 1.34 -28.60 -11.77
CA ARG A 164 0.76 -29.87 -12.22
C ARG A 164 1.13 -30.26 -13.64
N VAL A 165 1.42 -29.28 -14.49
CA VAL A 165 1.59 -29.48 -15.93
C VAL A 165 3.01 -29.11 -16.33
N ALA A 166 3.68 -30.01 -17.05
CA ALA A 166 5.00 -29.71 -17.60
C ALA A 166 4.93 -28.48 -18.53
N PRO A 167 5.94 -27.59 -18.55
CA PRO A 167 5.91 -26.34 -19.31
C PRO A 167 5.77 -26.54 -20.84
N GLN A 168 6.05 -27.75 -21.32
CA GLN A 168 5.89 -28.15 -22.72
C GLN A 168 4.44 -28.53 -23.09
N SER A 169 3.63 -28.96 -22.12
CA SER A 169 2.21 -29.33 -22.31
C SER A 169 1.23 -28.18 -22.02
N ILE A 170 1.74 -27.00 -21.64
CA ILE A 170 0.91 -25.80 -21.48
C ILE A 170 0.74 -25.13 -22.85
N GLU A 171 -0.50 -25.00 -23.28
CA GLU A 171 -0.84 -24.29 -24.52
C GLU A 171 -0.29 -22.85 -24.53
N GLU A 172 0.17 -22.42 -25.70
CA GLU A 172 0.72 -21.06 -25.90
C GLU A 172 -0.29 -19.96 -25.55
N LYS A 173 -1.58 -20.20 -25.82
CA LYS A 173 -2.68 -19.30 -25.46
C LYS A 173 -2.75 -19.06 -23.95
N THR A 174 -2.62 -20.15 -23.18
CA THR A 174 -2.61 -20.11 -21.71
C THR A 174 -1.39 -19.37 -21.14
N LYS A 175 -0.22 -19.50 -21.79
CA LYS A 175 0.99 -18.76 -21.39
C LYS A 175 0.82 -17.25 -21.56
N ARG A 176 0.28 -16.81 -22.70
CA ARG A 176 -0.01 -15.39 -22.97
C ARG A 176 -0.99 -14.80 -21.96
N TYR A 177 -2.03 -15.55 -21.61
CA TYR A 177 -2.97 -15.14 -20.56
C TYR A 177 -2.29 -15.03 -19.20
N GLY A 178 -1.42 -15.97 -18.84
CA GLY A 178 -0.62 -15.87 -17.61
C GLY A 178 0.27 -14.63 -17.55
N GLU A 179 0.94 -14.27 -18.65
CA GLU A 179 1.76 -13.06 -18.74
C GLU A 179 0.92 -11.78 -18.62
N ASP A 180 -0.24 -11.74 -19.27
CA ASP A 180 -1.16 -10.61 -19.18
C ASP A 180 -1.74 -10.45 -17.76
N VAL A 181 -2.12 -11.56 -17.11
CA VAL A 181 -2.57 -11.57 -15.70
C VAL A 181 -1.48 -11.06 -14.77
N GLU A 182 -0.21 -11.45 -14.97
CA GLU A 182 0.90 -10.96 -14.14
C GLU A 182 1.15 -9.46 -14.35
N ASN A 183 1.08 -8.98 -15.59
CA ASN A 183 1.18 -7.55 -15.90
C ASN A 183 0.04 -6.75 -15.26
N LYS A 184 -1.17 -7.31 -15.27
CA LYS A 184 -2.37 -6.76 -14.64
C LYS A 184 -2.27 -6.80 -13.12
N ARG A 185 -1.73 -7.87 -12.53
CA ARG A 185 -1.58 -8.03 -11.07
C ARG A 185 -0.89 -6.82 -10.43
N GLY A 186 0.16 -6.30 -11.07
CA GLY A 186 0.84 -5.07 -10.62
C GLY A 186 -0.02 -3.80 -10.66
N GLN A 187 -1.12 -3.79 -11.42
CA GLN A 187 -2.10 -2.70 -11.50
C GLN A 187 -3.25 -2.86 -10.49
N TYR A 188 -3.41 -4.03 -9.86
CA TYR A 188 -4.53 -4.35 -8.95
C TYR A 188 -4.18 -4.41 -7.47
N GLU A 189 -2.92 -4.17 -7.08
CA GLU A 189 -2.55 -4.02 -5.66
C GLU A 189 -3.08 -2.67 -5.12
N HIS A 190 -4.37 -2.61 -4.76
CA HIS A 190 -5.03 -1.39 -4.31
C HIS A 190 -5.32 -1.41 -2.80
N TYR A 191 -4.66 -0.49 -2.08
CA TYR A 191 -5.13 0.06 -0.79
C TYR A 191 -5.86 1.40 -0.97
N ASN A 192 -5.96 1.86 -2.23
CA ASN A 192 -6.42 3.18 -2.66
C ASN A 192 -7.90 3.14 -3.05
N ILE A 193 -8.68 4.12 -2.58
CA ILE A 193 -10.10 4.31 -2.86
C ILE A 193 -10.34 4.71 -4.32
N LEU A 194 -9.41 5.47 -4.92
CA LEU A 194 -9.46 5.92 -6.30
C LEU A 194 -8.71 4.93 -7.20
N PRO A 195 -9.41 4.18 -8.07
CA PRO A 195 -8.77 3.26 -8.99
C PRO A 195 -8.21 4.00 -10.19
N LEU A 196 -7.12 4.75 -9.98
CA LEU A 196 -6.50 5.58 -11.03
C LEU A 196 -5.95 4.74 -12.19
N TYR A 197 -5.57 3.48 -11.91
CA TYR A 197 -5.01 2.55 -12.89
C TYR A 197 -5.75 1.21 -12.95
N ALA A 198 -6.89 1.06 -12.27
CA ALA A 198 -7.59 -0.21 -12.31
C ALA A 198 -8.29 -0.39 -13.66
N VAL A 199 -8.13 -1.56 -14.28
CA VAL A 199 -8.92 -1.95 -15.45
C VAL A 199 -10.27 -2.49 -14.96
N GLY A 200 -11.36 -2.04 -15.57
CA GLY A 200 -12.72 -2.28 -15.10
C GLY A 200 -13.63 -1.07 -15.35
N VAL A 201 -14.91 -1.20 -14.99
CA VAL A 201 -15.84 -0.07 -15.03
C VAL A 201 -15.42 0.98 -14.00
N LYS A 202 -15.10 2.20 -14.47
CA LYS A 202 -14.70 3.31 -13.60
C LYS A 202 -15.79 3.57 -12.55
N PRO A 203 -15.49 3.58 -11.25
CA PRO A 203 -16.49 3.86 -10.24
C PRO A 203 -17.02 5.29 -10.35
N ALA A 204 -18.25 5.51 -9.88
CA ALA A 204 -18.93 6.81 -9.97
C ALA A 204 -18.14 7.98 -9.36
N ILE A 205 -17.28 7.72 -8.36
CA ILE A 205 -16.40 8.74 -7.77
C ILE A 205 -15.44 9.37 -8.80
N MET A 206 -15.02 8.62 -9.82
CA MET A 206 -14.16 9.10 -10.89
C MET A 206 -14.92 10.02 -11.87
N GLU A 207 -16.25 9.98 -11.85
CA GLU A 207 -17.08 10.82 -12.69
C GLU A 207 -17.28 12.23 -12.12
N LEU A 208 -16.98 12.43 -10.83
CA LEU A 208 -17.09 13.71 -10.15
C LEU A 208 -16.19 14.77 -10.82
N PRO A 209 -16.74 15.96 -11.16
CA PRO A 209 -16.01 16.99 -11.88
C PRO A 209 -14.78 17.49 -11.11
N GLU A 210 -14.81 17.48 -9.78
CA GLU A 210 -13.73 17.96 -8.93
C GLU A 210 -12.55 16.98 -8.87
N ILE A 211 -12.86 15.68 -8.88
CA ILE A 211 -11.85 14.62 -9.00
C ILE A 211 -11.19 14.69 -10.38
N LYS A 212 -11.99 14.84 -11.45
CA LYS A 212 -11.48 15.04 -12.82
C LYS A 212 -10.62 16.29 -12.95
N ALA A 213 -11.03 17.40 -12.33
CA ALA A 213 -10.27 18.65 -12.34
C ALA A 213 -8.92 18.50 -11.64
N ALA A 214 -8.88 17.85 -10.47
CA ALA A 214 -7.64 17.59 -9.73
C ALA A 214 -6.69 16.67 -10.49
N ILE A 215 -7.20 15.57 -11.07
CA ILE A 215 -6.41 14.66 -11.92
C ILE A 215 -5.85 15.41 -13.13
N THR A 216 -6.69 16.19 -13.83
CA THR A 216 -6.26 16.96 -15.00
C THR A 216 -5.14 17.94 -14.65
N ALA A 217 -5.21 18.59 -13.49
CA ALA A 217 -4.17 19.50 -13.02
C ALA A 217 -2.84 18.76 -12.74
N LEU A 218 -2.89 17.57 -12.13
CA LEU A 218 -1.69 16.77 -11.84
C LEU A 218 -1.08 16.12 -13.08
N CYS A 219 -1.87 15.83 -14.11
CA CYS A 219 -1.39 15.26 -15.38
C CYS A 219 -0.73 16.29 -16.31
N ARG A 220 -0.75 17.59 -15.98
CA ARG A 220 -0.04 18.61 -16.76
C ARG A 220 1.47 18.47 -16.53
N VAL A 221 2.15 17.65 -17.32
CA VAL A 221 3.60 17.39 -17.20
C VAL A 221 4.39 17.59 -18.50
N ASP A 222 3.75 18.06 -19.56
CA ASP A 222 4.31 18.11 -20.93
C ASP A 222 5.61 18.93 -21.04
N ASN A 223 5.80 19.93 -20.16
CA ASN A 223 6.95 20.85 -20.18
C ASN A 223 8.07 20.44 -19.19
N LEU A 224 7.94 19.30 -18.51
CA LEU A 224 8.91 18.88 -17.49
C LEU A 224 10.10 18.12 -18.11
N PRO A 225 11.32 18.30 -17.59
CA PRO A 225 12.48 17.57 -18.07
C PRO A 225 12.35 16.09 -17.69
N MET A 226 12.42 15.19 -18.66
CA MET A 226 12.31 13.75 -18.41
C MET A 226 13.65 13.19 -17.93
N PRO A 227 13.74 12.66 -16.70
CA PRO A 227 14.98 12.07 -16.21
C PRO A 227 15.25 10.72 -16.87
N ILE A 228 16.51 10.49 -17.25
CA ILE A 228 16.94 9.24 -17.88
C ILE A 228 17.48 8.32 -16.80
N LEU A 229 16.88 7.14 -16.68
CA LEU A 229 17.33 6.09 -15.77
C LEU A 229 18.39 5.23 -16.45
N HIS A 230 19.57 5.18 -15.86
CA HIS A 230 20.58 4.17 -16.17
C HIS A 230 20.35 2.98 -15.23
N ALA A 231 19.82 1.88 -15.75
CA ALA A 231 19.68 0.67 -14.95
C ALA A 231 21.07 0.12 -14.60
N THR A 232 21.37 -0.05 -13.32
CA THR A 232 22.53 -0.81 -12.86
C THR A 232 22.29 -2.29 -13.20
N PRO A 233 23.24 -3.00 -13.83
CA PRO A 233 23.09 -4.44 -14.03
C PRO A 233 23.00 -5.09 -12.66
N VAL A 234 21.87 -5.74 -12.36
CA VAL A 234 21.83 -6.73 -11.28
C VAL A 234 22.87 -7.77 -11.64
N ALA A 235 23.69 -8.17 -10.66
CA ALA A 235 24.80 -9.12 -10.82
C ALA A 235 24.33 -10.51 -11.30
N SER A 236 23.95 -10.62 -12.56
CA SER A 236 23.94 -11.84 -13.33
C SER A 236 25.16 -11.78 -14.25
N ASN A 237 26.02 -12.78 -14.14
CA ASN A 237 27.27 -12.94 -14.86
C ASN A 237 27.05 -13.08 -16.38
N ASP A 238 26.71 -12.00 -17.07
CA ASP A 238 26.76 -11.96 -18.53
C ASP A 238 27.21 -10.57 -19.01
N ASP A 239 28.48 -10.52 -19.41
CA ASP A 239 29.30 -9.32 -19.57
C ASP A 239 29.09 -8.64 -20.94
N SER A 240 27.85 -8.53 -21.43
CA SER A 240 27.58 -8.00 -22.78
C SER A 240 26.21 -7.34 -22.97
N THR A 241 25.55 -6.85 -21.91
CA THR A 241 24.26 -6.14 -22.07
C THR A 241 24.43 -4.63 -21.89
N MET A 242 24.34 -3.87 -22.98
CA MET A 242 24.31 -2.40 -22.97
C MET A 242 23.26 -1.88 -21.97
N PRO A 243 23.53 -0.78 -21.23
CA PRO A 243 22.53 -0.19 -20.34
C PRO A 243 21.31 0.25 -21.14
N MET A 244 20.22 -0.51 -21.06
CA MET A 244 18.95 -0.13 -21.68
C MET A 244 18.45 1.15 -21.01
N LYS A 245 18.48 2.27 -21.75
CA LYS A 245 17.75 3.49 -21.39
C LYS A 245 16.26 3.14 -21.29
N ARG A 246 15.73 2.93 -20.09
CA ARG A 246 14.29 2.77 -19.87
C ARG A 246 13.72 4.13 -19.51
N LEU A 247 12.98 4.73 -20.45
CA LEU A 247 12.18 5.90 -20.16
C LEU A 247 11.02 5.46 -19.25
N LYS A 248 11.00 5.88 -17.98
CA LYS A 248 9.81 5.68 -17.14
C LYS A 248 8.69 6.52 -17.73
N LYS A 249 7.51 5.92 -17.91
CA LYS A 249 6.32 6.65 -18.34
C LYS A 249 5.88 7.55 -17.19
N VAL A 250 6.07 8.86 -17.33
CA VAL A 250 5.59 9.87 -16.39
C VAL A 250 4.17 10.25 -16.78
N ASN A 251 3.18 9.89 -15.95
CA ASN A 251 1.77 10.20 -16.24
C ASN A 251 1.28 11.45 -15.49
N ASP A 252 1.95 11.80 -14.39
CA ASP A 252 1.60 12.95 -13.55
C ASP A 252 2.81 13.53 -12.80
N VAL A 253 2.57 14.65 -12.12
CA VAL A 253 3.55 15.36 -11.31
C VAL A 253 4.22 14.46 -10.26
N LEU A 254 3.49 13.52 -9.65
CA LEU A 254 4.06 12.64 -8.63
C LEU A 254 4.97 11.58 -9.23
N ASP A 255 4.61 11.01 -10.40
CA ASP A 255 5.49 10.12 -11.16
C ASP A 255 6.80 10.84 -11.54
N TRP A 256 6.70 12.13 -11.92
CA TRP A 256 7.86 12.94 -12.23
C TRP A 256 8.76 13.12 -11.00
N VAL A 257 8.22 13.60 -9.88
CA VAL A 257 8.97 13.77 -8.63
C VAL A 257 9.57 12.43 -8.17
N ALA A 258 8.82 11.33 -8.28
CA ALA A 258 9.29 9.98 -7.97
C ALA A 258 10.46 9.53 -8.84
N SER A 259 10.45 9.87 -10.13
CA SER A 259 11.54 9.53 -11.04
C SER A 259 12.83 10.31 -10.77
N VAL A 260 12.72 11.54 -10.25
CA VAL A 260 13.85 12.39 -9.88
C VAL A 260 14.49 11.95 -8.55
N PHE A 261 13.68 11.61 -7.55
CA PHE A 261 14.17 11.36 -6.19
C PHE A 261 14.20 9.89 -5.77
N GLY A 262 13.51 8.99 -6.49
CA GLY A 262 13.47 7.57 -6.18
C GLY A 262 12.62 7.25 -4.94
N PHE A 263 11.39 7.73 -4.90
CA PHE A 263 10.42 7.41 -3.84
C PHE A 263 9.83 6.00 -4.03
N GLN A 264 9.30 5.41 -2.96
CA GLN A 264 8.63 4.10 -2.98
C GLN A 264 7.31 4.17 -3.77
N LYS A 265 7.04 3.19 -4.64
CA LYS A 265 5.82 3.16 -5.48
C LYS A 265 4.53 3.21 -4.68
N GLY A 266 4.47 2.48 -3.56
CA GLY A 266 3.31 2.50 -2.66
C GLY A 266 3.08 3.87 -2.02
N ASN A 267 4.16 4.56 -1.61
CA ASN A 267 4.06 5.93 -1.08
C ASN A 267 3.54 6.89 -2.15
N VAL A 268 4.07 6.81 -3.38
CA VAL A 268 3.63 7.63 -4.51
C VAL A 268 2.14 7.42 -4.81
N ALA A 269 1.69 6.16 -4.89
CA ALA A 269 0.29 5.84 -5.10
C ALA A 269 -0.61 6.40 -3.99
N ASN A 270 -0.21 6.26 -2.72
CA ASN A 270 -0.99 6.72 -1.58
C ASN A 270 -1.07 8.26 -1.53
N GLN A 271 0.07 8.95 -1.72
CA GLN A 271 0.11 10.42 -1.67
C GLN A 271 -0.60 11.05 -2.88
N ARG A 272 -0.61 10.37 -4.02
CA ARG A 272 -1.38 10.80 -5.21
C ARG A 272 -2.87 10.87 -4.90
N GLU A 273 -3.43 9.78 -4.37
CA GLU A 273 -4.84 9.75 -3.98
C GLU A 273 -5.15 10.80 -2.91
N HIS A 274 -4.31 10.88 -1.88
CA HIS A 274 -4.47 11.86 -0.81
C HIS A 274 -4.49 13.30 -1.35
N LEU A 275 -3.58 13.65 -2.26
CA LEU A 275 -3.53 14.98 -2.87
C LEU A 275 -4.75 15.26 -3.76
N ILE A 276 -5.19 14.29 -4.57
CA ILE A 276 -6.40 14.41 -5.41
C ILE A 276 -7.63 14.69 -4.54
N LEU A 277 -7.83 13.90 -3.49
CA LEU A 277 -8.96 14.05 -2.58
C LEU A 277 -8.89 15.38 -1.83
N LEU A 278 -7.70 15.79 -1.39
CA LEU A 278 -7.50 17.07 -0.70
C LEU A 278 -7.85 18.25 -1.61
N LEU A 279 -7.35 18.25 -2.85
CA LEU A 279 -7.63 19.28 -3.84
C LEU A 279 -9.12 19.33 -4.20
N ALA A 280 -9.75 18.17 -4.45
CA ALA A 280 -11.17 18.09 -4.77
C ALA A 280 -12.02 18.65 -3.62
N ASN A 281 -11.75 18.22 -2.38
CA ASN A 281 -12.48 18.69 -1.19
C ASN A 281 -12.30 20.20 -0.96
N MET A 282 -11.09 20.73 -1.13
CA MET A 282 -10.84 22.16 -0.97
C MET A 282 -11.50 22.99 -2.09
N ASN A 283 -11.52 22.46 -3.31
CA ASN A 283 -12.15 23.12 -4.45
C ASN A 283 -13.67 23.28 -4.26
N ILE A 284 -14.34 22.25 -3.74
CA ILE A 284 -15.78 22.29 -3.40
C ILE A 284 -16.06 23.37 -2.36
N ARG A 285 -15.24 23.45 -1.31
CA ARG A 285 -15.43 24.40 -0.20
C ARG A 285 -15.24 25.86 -0.60
N ASN A 286 -14.49 26.12 -1.68
CA ASN A 286 -14.26 27.48 -2.19
C ASN A 286 -15.45 28.01 -3.02
N GLY A 287 -16.54 27.27 -3.17
CA GLY A 287 -17.86 27.80 -3.52
C GLY A 287 -18.09 28.22 -4.97
N ALA A 288 -17.21 27.81 -5.90
CA ALA A 288 -17.43 28.05 -7.32
C ALA A 288 -18.33 26.95 -7.92
N GLU A 289 -19.17 27.33 -8.88
CA GLU A 289 -19.95 26.42 -9.73
C GLU A 289 -19.07 25.26 -10.23
N SER A 290 -19.68 24.10 -10.47
CA SER A 290 -19.02 22.87 -10.94
C SER A 290 -18.24 23.11 -12.24
N SER A 291 -17.02 23.63 -12.12
CA SER A 291 -16.11 23.86 -13.23
C SER A 291 -15.25 22.62 -13.40
N TYR A 292 -15.01 22.23 -14.65
CA TYR A 292 -14.11 21.14 -15.00
C TYR A 292 -12.62 21.49 -14.78
N GLN A 293 -12.32 22.57 -14.05
CA GLN A 293 -10.98 23.10 -13.84
C GLN A 293 -10.72 23.39 -12.36
N LEU A 294 -9.48 23.14 -11.94
CA LEU A 294 -9.04 23.39 -10.58
C LEU A 294 -8.68 24.88 -10.43
N HIS A 295 -9.35 25.57 -9.50
CA HIS A 295 -9.09 26.99 -9.26
C HIS A 295 -7.68 27.20 -8.69
N ALA A 296 -6.94 28.19 -9.23
CA ALA A 296 -5.61 28.54 -8.75
C ALA A 296 -5.59 28.89 -7.26
N GLU A 297 -6.61 29.62 -6.78
CA GLU A 297 -6.77 30.00 -5.37
C GLU A 297 -6.82 28.77 -4.43
N THR A 298 -7.39 27.66 -4.88
CA THR A 298 -7.42 26.41 -4.10
C THR A 298 -6.00 25.88 -3.87
N VAL A 299 -5.17 25.89 -4.92
CA VAL A 299 -3.77 25.44 -4.86
C VAL A 299 -2.93 26.40 -4.02
N GLU A 300 -3.12 27.71 -4.18
CA GLU A 300 -2.44 28.74 -3.40
C GLU A 300 -2.76 28.61 -1.89
N LYS A 301 -4.02 28.42 -1.53
CA LYS A 301 -4.44 28.19 -0.14
C LYS A 301 -3.80 26.92 0.44
N LEU A 302 -3.77 25.84 -0.35
CA LEU A 302 -3.15 24.59 0.08
C LEU A 302 -1.65 24.77 0.28
N MET A 303 -0.98 25.42 -0.67
CA MET A 303 0.45 25.74 -0.61
C MET A 303 0.79 26.55 0.65
N ALA A 304 0.07 27.64 0.89
CA ALA A 304 0.26 28.50 2.06
C ALA A 304 0.07 27.72 3.38
N THR A 305 -0.88 26.77 3.41
CA THR A 305 -1.14 25.95 4.59
C THR A 305 -0.02 24.96 4.85
N ILE A 306 0.47 24.25 3.81
CA ILE A 306 1.53 23.25 3.93
C ILE A 306 2.87 23.90 4.30
N PHE A 307 3.22 25.02 3.65
CA PHE A 307 4.55 25.62 3.80
C PHE A 307 4.69 26.65 4.92
N LYS A 308 3.61 26.94 5.68
CA LYS A 308 3.66 27.86 6.83
C LYS A 308 4.80 27.53 7.81
N ASN A 309 5.00 26.24 8.11
CA ASN A 309 6.05 25.79 9.02
C ASN A 309 7.44 25.96 8.40
N TYR A 310 7.57 25.63 7.11
CA TYR A 310 8.83 25.78 6.38
C TYR A 310 9.26 27.25 6.24
N GLU A 311 8.34 28.16 5.96
CA GLU A 311 8.64 29.61 5.92
C GLU A 311 9.05 30.12 7.30
N SER A 312 8.38 29.67 8.36
CA SER A 312 8.73 29.99 9.75
C SER A 312 10.14 29.50 10.09
N TRP A 313 10.47 28.27 9.69
CA TRP A 313 11.81 27.69 9.86
C TRP A 313 12.88 28.45 9.08
N CYS A 314 12.61 28.83 7.82
CA CYS A 314 13.53 29.64 7.02
C CYS A 314 13.84 30.99 7.69
N ASN A 315 12.81 31.65 8.24
CA ASN A 315 12.95 32.90 8.97
C ASN A 315 13.76 32.73 10.27
N TYR A 316 13.54 31.62 10.99
CA TYR A 316 14.25 31.29 12.22
C TYR A 316 15.76 31.06 11.97
N VAL A 317 16.09 30.22 11.00
CA VAL A 317 17.50 29.89 10.62
C VAL A 317 18.15 31.01 9.80
N ARG A 318 17.36 32.01 9.34
CA ARG A 318 17.79 33.13 8.48
C ARG A 318 18.29 32.69 7.11
N CYS A 319 17.68 31.66 6.52
CA CYS A 319 17.95 31.22 5.16
C CYS A 319 16.85 31.72 4.19
N LYS A 320 17.19 31.89 2.90
CA LYS A 320 16.22 32.26 1.86
C LYS A 320 15.38 31.05 1.47
N SER A 321 14.08 31.23 1.27
CA SER A 321 13.21 30.17 0.76
C SER A 321 13.66 29.71 -0.64
N ASN A 322 13.78 28.39 -0.84
CA ASN A 322 14.02 27.78 -2.15
C ASN A 322 12.75 27.55 -2.98
N LEU A 323 11.59 28.05 -2.56
CA LEU A 323 10.37 28.04 -3.36
C LEU A 323 10.53 29.05 -4.50
N ARG A 324 11.13 28.63 -5.61
CA ARG A 324 11.35 29.47 -6.79
C ARG A 324 10.26 29.20 -7.82
N PHE A 325 9.73 30.27 -8.39
CA PHE A 325 8.77 30.22 -9.48
C PHE A 325 9.46 30.78 -10.73
N LEU A 326 9.59 29.95 -11.77
CA LEU A 326 10.20 30.34 -13.04
C LEU A 326 9.10 30.91 -13.94
N GLU A 327 9.39 32.03 -14.63
CA GLU A 327 8.41 32.73 -15.48
C GLU A 327 7.92 31.89 -16.67
N ASP A 328 8.75 30.96 -17.15
CA ASP A 328 8.46 30.10 -18.29
C ASP A 328 7.52 28.92 -17.97
N TYR A 329 7.21 28.69 -16.69
CA TYR A 329 6.42 27.57 -16.21
C TYR A 329 5.08 28.04 -15.65
N ASP A 330 4.05 27.20 -15.77
CA ASP A 330 2.77 27.44 -15.11
C ASP A 330 2.99 27.46 -13.59
N ILE A 331 2.65 28.57 -12.95
CA ILE A 331 2.76 28.75 -11.51
C ILE A 331 2.02 27.64 -10.79
N GLN A 332 0.81 27.27 -11.24
CA GLN A 332 0.02 26.21 -10.62
C GLN A 332 0.74 24.86 -10.68
N GLN A 333 1.43 24.55 -11.79
CA GLN A 333 2.21 23.33 -11.95
C GLN A 333 3.38 23.28 -10.96
N ILE A 334 4.14 24.38 -10.81
CA ILE A 334 5.24 24.47 -9.85
C ILE A 334 4.75 24.31 -8.41
N GLN A 335 3.63 24.96 -8.07
CA GLN A 335 3.02 24.81 -6.75
C GLN A 335 2.67 23.35 -6.45
N LEU A 336 2.05 22.65 -7.41
CA LEU A 336 1.71 21.23 -7.29
C LEU A 336 2.97 20.35 -7.16
N ILE A 337 4.06 20.67 -7.87
CA ILE A 337 5.34 19.96 -7.74
C ILE A 337 5.90 20.09 -6.32
N TYR A 338 5.92 21.30 -5.75
CA TYR A 338 6.42 21.48 -4.39
C TYR A 338 5.53 20.80 -3.34
N ILE A 339 4.20 20.89 -3.49
CA ILE A 339 3.25 20.20 -2.62
C ILE A 339 3.47 18.68 -2.70
N ALA A 340 3.57 18.12 -3.91
CA ALA A 340 3.84 16.71 -4.14
C ALA A 340 5.15 16.28 -3.50
N LEU A 341 6.23 17.04 -3.70
CA LEU A 341 7.53 16.79 -3.08
C LEU A 341 7.43 16.72 -1.55
N TYR A 342 6.78 17.70 -0.93
CA TYR A 342 6.61 17.72 0.52
C TYR A 342 5.82 16.51 1.03
N LEU A 343 4.71 16.17 0.37
CA LEU A 343 3.89 15.02 0.74
C LEU A 343 4.62 13.68 0.58
N LEU A 344 5.45 13.54 -0.46
CA LEU A 344 6.27 12.34 -0.67
C LEU A 344 7.37 12.20 0.38
N ILE A 345 8.08 13.30 0.70
CA ILE A 345 9.06 13.34 1.80
C ILE A 345 8.37 12.98 3.12
N TRP A 346 7.24 13.61 3.43
CA TRP A 346 6.46 13.28 4.61
C TRP A 346 6.06 11.80 4.61
N GLY A 347 5.57 11.28 3.48
CA GLY A 347 5.16 9.90 3.31
C GLY A 347 6.25 8.86 3.62
N GLU A 348 7.52 9.17 3.40
CA GLU A 348 8.65 8.26 3.67
C GLU A 348 9.47 8.59 4.92
N ALA A 349 9.27 9.76 5.54
CA ALA A 349 10.06 10.20 6.69
C ALA A 349 9.93 9.33 7.96
N SER A 350 8.93 8.43 8.05
CA SER A 350 8.75 7.52 9.20
C SER A 350 8.81 8.27 10.55
N ASN A 351 9.64 7.84 11.51
CA ASN A 351 9.82 8.51 12.80
C ASN A 351 10.43 9.92 12.70
N ILE A 352 11.10 10.26 11.59
CA ILE A 352 11.69 11.60 11.37
C ILE A 352 10.59 12.65 11.14
N ARG A 353 9.36 12.25 10.81
CA ARG A 353 8.20 13.17 10.74
C ARG A 353 7.99 13.94 12.03
N PHE A 354 8.40 13.36 13.15
CA PHE A 354 8.29 14.02 14.42
C PHE A 354 9.30 15.14 14.57
N MET A 355 10.37 15.25 13.75
CA MET A 355 11.44 16.25 13.70
C MET A 355 11.16 17.32 12.63
N PRO A 356 10.36 18.37 12.90
CA PRO A 356 9.90 19.28 11.86
C PRO A 356 11.02 20.12 11.25
N GLU A 357 12.07 20.45 11.99
CA GLU A 357 13.22 21.21 11.50
C GLU A 357 14.10 20.34 10.59
N CYS A 358 14.32 19.07 10.96
CA CYS A 358 14.99 18.09 10.09
C CYS A 358 14.19 17.87 8.79
N LEU A 359 12.87 17.78 8.88
CA LEU A 359 12.00 17.68 7.71
C LEU A 359 12.10 18.94 6.83
N CYS A 360 12.09 20.13 7.43
CA CYS A 360 12.26 21.39 6.70
C CYS A 360 13.62 21.46 6.01
N TYR A 361 14.68 20.97 6.65
CA TYR A 361 16.02 20.85 6.06
C TYR A 361 16.03 19.93 4.84
N ILE A 362 15.47 18.72 4.94
CA ILE A 362 15.37 17.78 3.82
C ILE A 362 14.59 18.42 2.67
N PHE A 363 13.43 19.01 2.95
CA PHE A 363 12.61 19.69 1.96
C PHE A 363 13.36 20.87 1.32
N HIS A 364 14.07 21.69 2.11
CA HIS A 364 14.82 22.84 1.63
C HIS A 364 15.84 22.48 0.55
N HIS A 365 16.61 21.41 0.77
CA HIS A 365 17.63 20.95 -0.16
C HIS A 365 17.03 20.27 -1.40
N MET A 366 15.99 19.46 -1.23
CA MET A 366 15.32 18.82 -2.38
C MET A 366 14.56 19.85 -3.24
N CYS A 367 13.99 20.89 -2.63
CA CYS A 367 13.34 22.00 -3.34
C CYS A 367 14.36 22.77 -4.19
N HIS A 368 15.58 22.95 -3.70
CA HIS A 368 16.68 23.52 -4.48
C HIS A 368 17.05 22.62 -5.67
N GLU A 369 17.13 21.31 -5.47
CA GLU A 369 17.40 20.35 -6.55
C GLU A 369 16.31 20.39 -7.63
N VAL A 370 15.02 20.43 -7.27
CA VAL A 370 13.91 20.62 -8.22
C VAL A 370 14.09 21.92 -9.01
N SER A 371 14.32 23.04 -8.34
CA SER A 371 14.54 24.34 -8.98
C SER A 371 15.69 24.28 -9.99
N MET A 372 16.77 23.58 -9.65
CA MET A 372 17.94 23.41 -10.52
C MET A 372 17.61 22.57 -11.76
N ILE A 373 16.86 21.47 -11.65
CA ILE A 373 16.56 20.65 -12.84
C ILE A 373 15.60 21.40 -13.78
N LEU A 374 14.63 22.13 -13.22
CA LEU A 374 13.72 22.97 -14.02
C LEU A 374 14.48 24.08 -14.75
N ALA A 375 15.43 24.75 -14.07
CA ALA A 375 16.27 25.77 -14.70
C ALA A 375 17.24 25.19 -15.74
N THR A 376 17.78 23.99 -15.50
CA THR A 376 18.71 23.32 -16.43
C THR A 376 18.00 22.96 -17.73
N ASN A 377 16.72 22.58 -17.68
CA ASN A 377 15.89 22.34 -18.87
C ASN A 377 15.85 23.57 -19.81
N LEU A 378 15.67 24.77 -19.25
CA LEU A 378 15.68 26.03 -20.01
C LEU A 378 17.04 26.31 -20.69
N SER A 379 18.13 25.80 -20.11
CA SER A 379 19.50 25.97 -20.63
C SER A 379 19.97 24.87 -21.59
N CYS A 380 19.16 23.84 -21.83
CA CYS A 380 19.53 22.64 -22.62
C CYS A 380 19.64 22.89 -24.14
N VAL A 381 19.74 24.15 -24.57
CA VAL A 381 20.22 24.53 -25.91
C VAL A 381 21.75 24.39 -26.02
N THR A 382 22.46 24.21 -24.89
CA THR A 382 23.93 24.09 -24.85
C THR A 382 24.41 22.88 -24.02
N GLY A 383 24.33 21.67 -24.59
CA GLY A 383 25.23 20.53 -24.28
C GLY A 383 25.43 20.06 -22.84
N SER A 384 24.53 20.40 -21.90
CA SER A 384 24.64 20.01 -20.48
C SER A 384 24.02 18.64 -20.21
N ALA A 385 24.55 17.94 -19.21
CA ALA A 385 24.18 16.59 -18.79
C ALA A 385 22.67 16.45 -18.52
N GLU A 386 22.08 15.41 -19.11
CA GLU A 386 20.67 15.03 -18.92
C GLU A 386 20.40 14.72 -17.43
N PRO A 387 19.23 15.10 -16.86
CA PRO A 387 18.92 14.79 -15.47
C PRO A 387 18.89 13.27 -15.27
N VAL A 388 19.78 12.78 -14.40
CA VAL A 388 19.89 11.35 -14.09
C VAL A 388 18.76 10.98 -13.13
N GLY A 389 17.87 10.09 -13.57
CA GLY A 389 16.83 9.54 -12.70
C GLY A 389 17.42 8.62 -11.64
N ARG A 390 16.75 8.50 -10.50
CA ARG A 390 17.16 7.63 -9.38
C ARG A 390 16.37 6.32 -9.37
N ASP A 391 16.98 5.26 -8.85
CA ASP A 391 16.32 3.96 -8.69
C ASP A 391 15.17 4.04 -7.69
N ASP A 392 14.26 3.06 -7.78
CA ASP A 392 13.16 2.97 -6.81
C ASP A 392 13.74 2.81 -5.39
N GLU A 393 13.12 3.47 -4.41
CA GLU A 393 13.52 3.45 -2.98
C GLU A 393 14.86 4.13 -2.64
N TYR A 394 15.49 4.84 -3.59
CA TYR A 394 16.69 5.63 -3.33
C TYR A 394 16.52 6.59 -2.15
N PHE A 395 15.41 7.34 -2.11
CA PHE A 395 15.17 8.35 -1.08
C PHE A 395 15.15 7.72 0.32
N LEU A 396 14.43 6.60 0.48
CA LEU A 396 14.38 5.87 1.73
C LEU A 396 15.77 5.35 2.14
N ARG A 397 16.54 4.80 1.19
CA ARG A 397 17.84 4.18 1.45
C ARG A 397 18.95 5.18 1.74
N GLU A 398 19.02 6.26 0.98
CA GLU A 398 20.15 7.21 1.04
C GLU A 398 19.86 8.45 1.88
N VAL A 399 18.60 8.87 2.04
CA VAL A 399 18.24 10.07 2.83
C VAL A 399 17.69 9.70 4.19
N ILE A 400 16.62 8.89 4.23
CA ILE A 400 15.91 8.60 5.49
C ILE A 400 16.67 7.61 6.37
N THR A 401 17.20 6.52 5.78
CA THR A 401 17.84 5.44 6.53
C THR A 401 19.05 5.90 7.35
N PRO A 402 19.98 6.72 6.84
CA PRO A 402 21.11 7.20 7.63
C PRO A 402 20.67 8.00 8.86
N ILE A 403 19.70 8.89 8.70
CA ILE A 403 19.15 9.70 9.80
C ILE A 403 18.46 8.81 10.83
N TYR A 404 17.64 7.87 10.36
CA TYR A 404 16.98 6.89 11.22
C TYR A 404 17.99 6.02 11.99
N GLN A 405 19.11 5.63 11.38
CA GLN A 405 20.15 4.86 12.06
C GLN A 405 20.79 5.65 13.21
N VAL A 406 20.98 6.96 13.07
CA VAL A 406 21.45 7.83 14.16
C VAL A 406 20.41 7.86 15.28
N LEU A 407 19.14 8.12 14.96
CA LEU A 407 18.04 8.11 15.93
C LEU A 407 17.92 6.78 16.67
N ARG A 408 18.03 5.66 15.95
CA ARG A 408 17.96 4.31 16.51
C ARG A 408 19.13 4.03 17.45
N LYS A 409 20.34 4.53 17.14
CA LYS A 409 21.51 4.40 18.01
C LYS A 409 21.31 5.19 19.31
N GLU A 410 20.84 6.43 19.24
CA GLU A 410 20.55 7.25 20.42
C GLU A 410 19.39 6.69 21.25
N ALA A 411 18.31 6.25 20.63
CA ALA A 411 17.19 5.61 21.32
C ALA A 411 17.60 4.35 22.09
N ARG A 412 18.60 3.59 21.59
CA ARG A 412 19.15 2.44 22.31
C ARG A 412 19.99 2.86 23.52
N ARG A 413 20.67 4.00 23.47
CA ARG A 413 21.47 4.55 24.59
C ARG A 413 20.61 4.97 25.78
N ASN A 414 19.34 5.33 25.54
CA ASN A 414 18.36 5.65 26.59
C ASN A 414 18.12 4.47 27.58
N ASN A 415 18.44 3.22 27.21
CA ASN A 415 18.35 2.04 28.10
C ASN A 415 16.98 1.93 28.82
N ARG A 416 15.87 2.08 28.08
CA ARG A 416 14.49 2.10 28.61
C ARG A 416 14.24 3.18 29.69
N GLY A 417 14.84 4.36 29.54
CA GLY A 417 14.66 5.47 30.48
C GLY A 417 15.55 5.40 31.72
N LYS A 418 16.52 4.48 31.77
CA LYS A 418 17.41 4.28 32.92
C LYS A 418 18.78 4.96 32.78
N ALA A 419 19.08 5.51 31.61
CA ALA A 419 20.34 6.21 31.37
C ALA A 419 20.25 7.68 31.83
N SER A 420 21.34 8.21 32.40
CA SER A 420 21.46 9.63 32.71
C SER A 420 21.24 10.48 31.45
N HIS A 421 20.50 11.59 31.57
CA HIS A 421 20.24 12.53 30.48
C HIS A 421 21.50 13.11 29.84
N SER A 422 22.64 13.08 30.53
CA SER A 422 23.95 13.50 29.98
C SER A 422 24.57 12.49 28.99
N ASN A 423 24.10 11.25 28.98
CA ASN A 423 24.76 10.13 28.28
C ASN A 423 24.09 9.76 26.95
N TRP A 424 22.97 10.42 26.62
CA TRP A 424 22.24 10.20 25.39
C TRP A 424 21.58 11.50 24.96
N ARG A 425 21.38 11.68 23.65
CA ARG A 425 20.72 12.86 23.09
C ARG A 425 19.24 12.61 22.96
N ASN A 426 18.43 13.52 23.47
CA ASN A 426 16.99 13.44 23.31
C ASN A 426 16.59 13.89 21.90
N TYR A 427 15.29 13.86 21.65
CA TYR A 427 14.74 14.25 20.36
C TYR A 427 15.03 15.74 20.04
N ASP A 428 14.92 16.64 21.01
CA ASP A 428 15.14 18.09 20.81
C ASP A 428 16.60 18.37 20.45
N ASP A 429 17.55 17.74 21.15
CA ASP A 429 18.99 17.82 20.88
C ASP A 429 19.31 17.41 19.44
N LEU A 430 18.67 16.34 18.96
CA LEU A 430 18.86 15.86 17.61
C LEU A 430 18.18 16.76 16.60
N ASN A 431 16.99 17.27 16.90
CA ASN A 431 16.22 18.10 16.00
C ASN A 431 16.85 19.48 15.81
N GLU A 432 17.34 20.11 16.87
CA GLU A 432 17.97 21.44 16.84
C GLU A 432 19.42 21.44 16.33
N CYS A 433 20.14 20.33 16.46
CA CYS A 433 21.58 20.27 16.11
C CYS A 433 21.86 19.37 14.89
N PHE A 434 20.84 18.99 14.13
CA PHE A 434 20.99 18.08 13.00
C PHE A 434 21.74 18.69 11.80
N TRP A 435 21.60 20.00 11.60
CA TRP A 435 22.01 20.70 10.37
C TRP A 435 23.46 21.21 10.38
#